data_AF-A0A1S8WU63-F1
#
_entry.id   AF-A0A1S8WU63-F1
#
_cell.length_a   1.000
_cell.length_b   1.000
_cell.length_c   1.000
_cell.angle_alpha   90.00
_cell.angle_beta   90.00
_cell.angle_gamma   90.00
#
_symmetry.space_group_name_H-M   'P 1'
#
loop_
_entity.id
_entity.type
_entity.pdbx_description
1 polymer ?
#
loop_
_entity_poly.entity_id
_entity_poly.type
_entity_poly.pdbx_seq_one_letter_code
_entity_poly.pdbx_strand_id
1 'polypeptide(L)'
;DWGNLGKDTQSSPEVEEFLLCIRRYRETLIGAKENAEDKMVLATNEEIALIDKLKSPSELQTVLNSSESLERLVLLVRKWGNEIEQLLNQCDQVRRETDDMGPSLELAYWRTRFVRFTNLITEMRTPGVQSVITALQYANSRVIKYWRELDDRITTAVNEAKDNVKYLSTLDNFFGTFSMANPVKLMEELPILLNAIRMIYSISHYYNSSERVTSLFIKVTNQMIIACRRYITEGVKRIWDLPKATLLSRINQCLLLNDEYQNAFHHVRDNLKLNPSGRQFDFSENYIFGKFDTYCNRLRKLVRLLDLMDKFAVLNDLKVEGIETIVLRYKSLCENMNKKSFDGVDQNRRDFEKELDGFKGQFDLIEQQLKEFLDQWFSKPFSVERQLAMLAKFHKLDFCHLGLPEKYMLVLDNYMAEMNAIRHLYEQQKVDPPIARNMTPIAGKIYWARHLYTQIDVPMQQLKEHSSEILLTPEGQKCVRQFNRIASALVEFEVLYHHHWCNSVEQLHTGLSSSLLTRDPDCSSTLFVNFDMGVLESICEARYIQALGLTIPRAAERLLMQEHEIKQRYS
;
A
#
# COMPACT_ATOMS: atom_id res chain seq x y z
N ASP A 1 15.33 -30.11 36.33
CA ASP A 1 15.52 -29.87 34.89
C ASP A 1 16.00 -28.46 34.59
N TRP A 2 17.32 -28.29 34.52
CA TRP A 2 18.00 -27.09 34.02
C TRP A 2 18.54 -27.35 32.60
N GLY A 3 17.67 -27.77 31.69
CA GLY A 3 18.15 -28.35 30.43
C GLY A 3 17.12 -28.52 29.33
N ASN A 4 16.06 -27.72 29.29
CA ASN A 4 15.11 -27.74 28.17
C ASN A 4 14.97 -26.35 27.54
N LEU A 5 16.05 -25.87 26.93
CA LEU A 5 15.99 -24.82 25.90
C LEU A 5 15.64 -25.47 24.56
N GLY A 6 14.41 -26.00 24.49
CA GLY A 6 13.84 -26.51 23.26
C GLY A 6 13.38 -25.34 22.39
N LYS A 7 14.14 -25.05 21.33
CA LYS A 7 13.75 -24.64 19.96
C LYS A 7 12.56 -23.68 19.68
N ASP A 8 12.02 -22.99 20.67
CA ASP A 8 11.05 -21.90 20.52
C ASP A 8 11.58 -20.61 21.18
N THR A 9 12.84 -20.26 20.90
CA THR A 9 13.37 -18.93 21.26
C THR A 9 12.88 -17.89 20.26
N GLN A 10 11.58 -17.61 20.26
CA GLN A 10 11.18 -16.20 20.24
C GLN A 10 11.71 -15.61 21.55
N SER A 11 12.47 -14.53 21.46
CA SER A 11 13.07 -13.86 22.62
C SER A 11 11.97 -13.63 23.66
N SER A 12 12.04 -14.32 24.80
CA SER A 12 11.08 -14.05 25.87
C SER A 12 11.23 -12.57 26.27
N PRO A 13 10.12 -11.89 26.55
CA PRO A 13 10.16 -10.46 26.87
C PRO A 13 11.08 -10.17 28.05
N GLU A 14 11.22 -11.10 29.01
CA GLU A 14 12.16 -10.95 30.12
C GLU A 14 13.64 -11.01 29.69
N VAL A 15 13.97 -11.79 28.65
CA VAL A 15 15.35 -11.86 28.11
C VAL A 15 15.69 -10.58 27.35
N GLU A 16 14.75 -10.01 26.61
CA GLU A 16 14.96 -8.70 25.96
C GLU A 16 15.13 -7.59 26.99
N GLU A 17 14.30 -7.55 28.03
CA GLU A 17 14.41 -6.59 29.13
C GLU A 17 15.76 -6.70 29.85
N PHE A 18 16.21 -7.92 30.14
CA PHE A 18 17.53 -8.16 30.73
C PHE A 18 18.67 -7.69 29.83
N LEU A 19 18.61 -7.99 28.52
CA LEU A 19 19.59 -7.51 27.54
C LEU A 19 19.59 -5.98 27.43
N LEU A 20 18.44 -5.32 27.58
CA LEU A 20 18.30 -3.87 27.60
C LEU A 20 18.98 -3.27 28.83
N CYS A 21 18.81 -3.91 29.98
CA CYS A 21 19.46 -3.53 31.23
C CYS A 21 21.00 -3.64 31.11
N ILE A 22 21.51 -4.71 30.48
CA ILE A 22 22.94 -4.87 30.20
C ILE A 22 23.46 -3.80 29.23
N ARG A 23 22.74 -3.49 28.14
CA ARG A 23 23.15 -2.45 27.19
C ARG A 23 23.21 -1.07 27.87
N ARG A 24 22.19 -0.72 28.65
CA ARG A 24 22.17 0.52 29.45
C ARG A 24 23.33 0.58 30.43
N TYR A 25 23.61 -0.52 31.12
CA TYR A 25 24.73 -0.59 32.05
C TYR A 25 26.07 -0.40 31.33
N ARG A 26 26.26 -1.04 30.17
CA ARG A 26 27.45 -0.85 29.32
C ARG A 26 27.61 0.59 28.86
N GLU A 27 26.54 1.24 28.38
CA GLU A 27 26.58 2.65 27.97
C GLU A 27 26.93 3.57 29.15
N THR A 28 26.36 3.30 30.32
CA THR A 28 26.67 4.03 31.56
C THR A 28 28.13 3.84 31.96
N LEU A 29 28.67 2.62 31.83
CA LEU A 29 30.07 2.30 32.09
C LEU A 29 31.03 2.98 31.12
N ILE A 30 30.70 3.00 29.82
CA ILE A 30 31.50 3.69 28.81
C ILE A 30 31.52 5.19 29.12
N GLY A 31 30.36 5.79 29.37
CA GLY A 31 30.28 7.21 29.75
C GLY A 31 31.00 7.50 31.08
N ALA A 32 30.94 6.60 32.06
CA ALA A 32 31.68 6.73 33.31
C ALA A 32 33.20 6.63 33.09
N LYS A 33 33.66 5.73 32.21
CA LYS A 33 35.06 5.58 31.84
C LYS A 33 35.58 6.81 31.10
N GLU A 34 34.87 7.27 30.07
CA GLU A 34 35.21 8.49 29.33
C GLU A 34 35.27 9.70 30.26
N ASN A 35 34.32 9.84 31.20
CA ASN A 35 34.35 10.92 32.19
C ASN A 35 35.46 10.78 33.24
N ALA A 36 35.94 9.57 33.51
CA ALA A 36 37.09 9.34 34.37
C ALA A 36 38.42 9.66 33.65
N GLU A 37 38.50 9.39 32.34
CA GLU A 37 39.64 9.71 31.48
C GLU A 37 39.72 11.22 31.16
N ASP A 38 38.60 11.92 30.99
CA ASP A 38 38.49 13.37 30.75
C ASP A 38 38.56 14.23 32.05
N LYS A 39 39.05 13.66 33.16
CA LYS A 39 39.08 14.39 34.44
C LYS A 39 40.09 15.54 34.38
N MET A 40 39.57 16.75 34.25
CA MET A 40 40.35 17.97 34.31
C MET A 40 40.94 18.15 35.72
N VAL A 41 42.27 18.22 35.82
CA VAL A 41 43.01 18.49 37.05
C VAL A 41 43.57 19.90 36.95
N LEU A 42 43.12 20.80 37.83
CA LEU A 42 43.52 22.21 37.78
C LEU A 42 44.95 22.37 38.33
N ALA A 43 45.34 21.62 39.36
CA ALA A 43 46.68 21.72 39.95
C ALA A 43 47.66 20.77 39.27
N THR A 44 48.65 21.30 38.53
CA THR A 44 49.73 20.47 37.95
C THR A 44 50.88 20.27 38.94
N ASN A 45 51.65 19.18 38.77
CA ASN A 45 52.74 18.79 39.68
C ASN A 45 53.82 19.88 39.90
N GLU A 46 54.00 20.81 38.94
CA GLU A 46 54.96 21.91 39.04
C GLU A 46 54.48 23.06 39.96
N GLU A 47 53.16 23.17 40.16
CA GLU A 47 52.52 24.24 40.95
C GLU A 47 52.30 23.83 42.41
N ILE A 48 52.35 22.52 42.72
CA ILE A 48 52.19 21.95 44.07
C ILE A 48 53.22 22.52 45.05
N ALA A 49 54.46 22.73 44.63
CA ALA A 49 55.52 23.29 45.48
C ALA A 49 55.29 24.75 45.90
N LEU A 50 54.56 25.53 45.09
CA LEU A 50 54.12 26.90 45.40
C LEU A 50 52.86 26.89 46.27
N ILE A 51 51.97 25.94 46.02
CA ILE A 51 50.72 25.72 46.78
C ILE A 51 51.02 25.18 48.20
N ASP A 52 52.03 24.34 48.37
CA ASP A 52 52.43 23.82 49.68
C ASP A 52 53.04 24.90 50.58
N LYS A 53 53.77 25.87 50.02
CA LYS A 53 54.28 27.07 50.73
C LYS A 53 53.18 28.02 51.20
N LEU A 54 51.96 27.92 50.64
CA LEU A 54 50.80 28.71 51.08
C LEU A 54 50.07 28.09 52.29
N LYS A 55 50.44 26.88 52.71
CA LYS A 55 49.79 26.19 53.85
C LYS A 55 50.33 26.63 55.21
N SER A 56 51.52 27.25 55.27
CA SER A 56 52.12 27.71 56.52
C SER A 56 51.91 29.23 56.73
N PRO A 57 51.49 29.70 57.93
CA PRO A 57 51.17 31.12 58.17
C PRO A 57 52.34 32.08 57.98
N SER A 58 53.57 31.63 58.27
CA SER A 58 54.81 32.39 58.14
C SER A 58 55.28 32.54 56.70
N GLU A 59 55.05 31.54 55.85
CA GLU A 59 55.40 31.58 54.42
C GLU A 59 54.32 32.27 53.57
N LEU A 60 53.07 32.28 54.04
CA LEU A 60 51.99 33.08 53.45
C LEU A 60 52.36 34.57 53.41
N GLN A 61 52.92 35.13 54.48
CA GLN A 61 53.36 36.53 54.50
C GLN A 61 54.56 36.80 53.58
N THR A 62 55.49 35.86 53.43
CA THR A 62 56.64 36.05 52.50
C THR A 62 56.21 35.96 51.04
N VAL A 63 55.23 35.12 50.71
CA VAL A 63 54.62 35.04 49.38
C VAL A 63 53.78 36.28 49.06
N LEU A 64 53.01 36.79 50.02
CA LEU A 64 52.21 38.02 49.85
C LEU A 64 53.07 39.28 49.68
N ASN A 65 54.28 39.31 50.25
CA ASN A 65 55.22 40.43 50.13
C ASN A 65 56.09 40.35 48.84
N SER A 66 56.08 39.23 48.13
CA SER A 66 56.84 39.02 46.90
C SER A 66 55.97 39.33 45.66
N SER A 67 56.30 40.43 44.96
CA SER A 67 55.60 40.82 43.72
C SER A 67 55.66 39.73 42.63
N GLU A 68 56.80 39.03 42.51
CA GLU A 68 56.98 37.95 41.53
C GLU A 68 56.11 36.72 41.84
N SER A 69 55.99 36.37 43.13
CA SER A 69 55.18 35.22 43.54
C SER A 69 53.68 35.50 43.34
N LEU A 70 53.22 36.72 43.62
CA LEU A 70 51.85 37.14 43.34
C LEU A 70 51.52 37.14 41.85
N GLU A 71 52.42 37.60 40.98
CA GLU A 71 52.22 37.54 39.52
C GLU A 71 52.08 36.10 39.01
N ARG A 72 52.90 35.17 39.53
CA ARG A 72 52.78 33.73 39.19
C ARG A 72 51.44 33.16 39.62
N LEU A 73 50.94 33.49 40.82
CA LEU A 73 49.62 33.05 41.28
C LEU A 73 48.48 33.65 40.44
N VAL A 74 48.61 34.91 39.98
CA VAL A 74 47.62 35.54 39.09
C VAL A 74 47.60 34.87 37.71
N LEU A 75 48.78 34.55 37.14
CA LEU A 75 48.87 33.83 35.87
C LEU A 75 48.27 32.43 35.98
N LEU A 76 48.48 31.76 37.11
CA LEU A 76 47.90 30.45 37.40
C LEU A 76 46.37 30.48 37.40
N VAL A 77 45.77 31.42 38.14
CA VAL A 77 44.30 31.58 38.16
C VAL A 77 43.75 31.96 36.79
N ARG A 78 44.47 32.74 35.98
CA ARG A 78 44.07 33.03 34.59
C ARG A 78 44.13 31.79 33.70
N LYS A 79 45.14 30.94 33.85
CA LYS A 79 45.25 29.67 33.13
C LYS A 79 44.06 28.76 33.46
N TRP A 80 43.78 28.55 34.75
CA TRP A 80 42.61 27.81 35.21
C TRP A 80 41.31 28.40 34.65
N GLY A 81 41.15 29.73 34.71
CA GLY A 81 39.97 30.38 34.19
C GLY A 81 39.77 30.22 32.68
N ASN A 82 40.84 30.29 31.90
CA ASN A 82 40.79 30.04 30.45
C ASN A 82 40.38 28.59 30.13
N GLU A 83 40.90 27.61 30.86
CA GLU A 83 40.54 26.21 30.64
C GLU A 83 39.08 25.92 31.04
N ILE A 84 38.62 26.52 32.14
CA ILE A 84 37.21 26.50 32.57
C ILE A 84 36.31 27.12 31.48
N GLU A 85 36.67 28.29 30.95
CA GLU A 85 35.92 28.94 29.88
C GLU A 85 35.87 28.09 28.62
N GLN A 86 37.00 27.46 28.25
CA GLN A 86 37.04 26.54 27.12
C GLN A 86 36.05 25.38 27.31
N LEU A 87 36.01 24.77 28.49
CA LEU A 87 35.04 23.70 28.77
C LEU A 87 33.59 24.18 28.72
N LEU A 88 33.28 25.34 29.33
CA LEU A 88 31.94 25.93 29.28
C LEU A 88 31.52 26.21 27.83
N ASN A 89 32.41 26.85 27.05
CA ASN A 89 32.14 27.22 25.66
C ASN A 89 32.04 26.00 24.73
N GLN A 90 32.85 24.95 24.93
CA GLN A 90 32.73 23.69 24.20
C GLN A 90 31.38 23.02 24.45
N CYS A 91 30.88 23.10 25.69
CA CYS A 91 29.59 22.52 26.05
C CYS A 91 28.41 23.34 25.51
N ASP A 92 28.58 24.66 25.33
CA ASP A 92 27.55 25.58 24.81
C ASP A 92 27.50 25.67 23.27
N GLN A 93 28.40 24.98 22.56
CA GLN A 93 28.32 24.90 21.10
C GLN A 93 26.99 24.26 20.66
N VAL A 94 26.31 24.95 19.73
CA VAL A 94 25.07 24.49 19.11
C VAL A 94 25.30 23.11 18.49
N ARG A 95 24.68 22.09 19.08
CA ARG A 95 24.76 20.73 18.56
C ARG A 95 23.99 20.66 17.25
N ARG A 96 24.66 20.15 16.21
CA ARG A 96 23.95 19.61 15.04
C ARG A 96 23.25 18.35 15.49
N GLU A 97 21.93 18.39 15.52
CA GLU A 97 21.11 17.20 15.68
C GLU A 97 21.32 16.32 14.46
N THR A 98 21.96 15.16 14.62
CA THR A 98 22.04 14.16 13.56
C THR A 98 20.75 13.34 13.53
N ASP A 99 20.38 12.86 12.34
CA ASP A 99 19.06 12.25 12.08
C ASP A 99 18.76 10.98 12.90
N ASP A 100 19.80 10.33 13.44
CA ASP A 100 19.69 9.08 14.23
C ASP A 100 19.77 9.31 15.76
N MET A 101 19.73 10.56 16.23
CA MET A 101 19.81 10.84 17.67
C MET A 101 18.46 10.57 18.35
N GLY A 102 18.37 9.47 19.10
CA GLY A 102 17.24 9.16 19.96
C GLY A 102 17.20 10.01 21.25
N PRO A 103 16.07 10.00 21.98
CA PRO A 103 15.89 10.81 23.19
C PRO A 103 16.72 10.32 24.39
N SER A 104 17.13 9.05 24.40
CA SER A 104 18.08 8.51 25.40
C SER A 104 19.45 9.21 25.36
N LEU A 105 19.89 9.66 24.18
CA LEU A 105 21.15 10.37 24.01
C LEU A 105 21.09 11.81 24.57
N GLU A 106 19.91 12.42 24.60
CA GLU A 106 19.68 13.72 25.26
C GLU A 106 19.89 13.58 26.77
N LEU A 107 19.30 12.55 27.38
CA LEU A 107 19.49 12.26 28.81
C LEU A 107 20.95 11.91 29.13
N ALA A 108 21.59 11.06 28.31
CA ALA A 108 23.01 10.71 28.47
C ALA A 108 23.91 11.95 28.40
N TYR A 109 23.62 12.89 27.49
CA TYR A 109 24.35 14.15 27.40
C TYR A 109 24.24 14.98 28.68
N TRP A 110 23.02 15.22 29.17
CA TRP A 110 22.83 16.00 30.40
C TRP A 110 23.46 15.32 31.62
N ARG A 111 23.44 13.97 31.69
CA ARG A 111 24.15 13.19 32.72
C ARG A 111 25.67 13.41 32.65
N THR A 112 26.26 13.28 31.45
CA THR A 112 27.69 13.51 31.23
C THR A 112 28.09 14.94 31.58
N ARG A 113 27.31 15.94 31.15
CA ARG A 113 27.54 17.36 31.47
C ARG A 113 27.46 17.63 32.98
N PHE A 114 26.48 17.04 33.66
CA PHE A 114 26.33 17.14 35.12
C PHE A 114 27.55 16.56 35.85
N VAL A 115 28.02 15.36 35.46
CA VAL A 115 29.22 14.74 36.05
C VAL A 115 30.45 15.59 35.81
N ARG A 116 30.68 16.06 34.57
CA ARG A 116 31.84 16.90 34.22
C ARG A 116 31.90 18.18 35.04
N PHE A 117 30.80 18.93 35.12
CA PHE A 117 30.77 20.17 35.89
C PHE A 117 30.80 19.94 37.41
N THR A 118 30.21 18.85 37.91
CA THR A 118 30.33 18.50 39.32
C THR A 118 31.79 18.18 39.69
N ASN A 119 32.48 17.43 38.83
CA ASN A 119 33.92 17.16 39.00
C ASN A 119 34.73 18.46 39.00
N LEU A 120 34.42 19.39 38.08
CA LEU A 120 35.09 20.70 38.02
C LEU A 120 34.88 21.51 39.31
N ILE A 121 33.65 21.56 39.85
CA ILE A 121 33.38 22.20 41.15
C ILE A 121 34.17 21.53 42.27
N THR A 122 34.24 20.19 42.29
CA THR A 122 35.02 19.50 43.33
C THR A 122 36.51 19.83 43.23
N GLU A 123 37.04 19.98 42.01
CA GLU A 123 38.43 20.34 41.75
C GLU A 123 38.71 21.80 42.18
N MET A 124 37.82 22.73 41.86
CA MET A 124 37.92 24.13 42.31
C MET A 124 37.87 24.27 43.84
N ARG A 125 37.20 23.34 44.52
CA ARG A 125 37.10 23.28 45.99
C ARG A 125 38.23 22.52 46.65
N THR A 126 39.20 22.00 45.89
CA THR A 126 40.38 21.35 46.48
C THR A 126 41.14 22.33 47.37
N PRO A 127 41.74 21.85 48.48
CA PRO A 127 42.43 22.73 49.43
C PRO A 127 43.59 23.51 48.78
N GLY A 128 44.22 22.95 47.74
CA GLY A 128 45.29 23.63 47.00
C GLY A 128 44.79 24.86 46.24
N VAL A 129 43.73 24.71 45.44
CA VAL A 129 43.11 25.81 44.69
C VAL A 129 42.55 26.87 45.67
N GLN A 130 41.87 26.44 46.72
CA GLN A 130 41.31 27.36 47.72
C GLN A 130 42.39 28.16 48.47
N SER A 131 43.57 27.57 48.72
CA SER A 131 44.70 28.29 49.33
C SER A 131 45.22 29.41 48.43
N VAL A 132 45.33 29.17 47.12
CA VAL A 132 45.73 30.18 46.12
C VAL A 132 44.70 31.31 46.03
N ILE A 133 43.42 30.97 45.96
CA ILE A 133 42.33 31.95 45.90
C ILE A 133 42.28 32.79 47.17
N THR A 134 42.43 32.18 48.35
CA THR A 134 42.44 32.88 49.64
C THR A 134 43.64 33.83 49.75
N ALA A 135 44.84 33.41 49.32
CA ALA A 135 46.02 34.27 49.30
C ALA A 135 45.83 35.49 48.39
N LEU A 136 45.29 35.29 47.18
CA LEU A 136 45.01 36.37 46.23
C LEU A 136 43.86 37.29 46.68
N GLN A 137 42.92 36.79 47.50
CA GLN A 137 41.90 37.60 48.17
C GLN A 137 42.53 38.52 49.23
N TYR A 138 43.42 38.00 50.08
CA TYR A 138 44.17 38.82 51.05
C TYR A 138 45.01 39.90 50.35
N ALA A 139 45.58 39.58 49.18
CA ALA A 139 46.33 40.53 48.35
C ALA A 139 45.47 41.54 47.57
N ASN A 140 44.12 41.50 47.69
CA ASN A 140 43.19 42.35 46.93
C ASN A 140 43.40 42.31 45.40
N SER A 141 43.77 41.14 44.85
CA SER A 141 44.03 41.00 43.42
C SER A 141 42.75 41.13 42.57
N ARG A 142 42.84 41.83 41.43
CA ARG A 142 41.72 42.00 40.49
C ARG A 142 41.24 40.69 39.86
N VAL A 143 42.11 39.66 39.80
CA VAL A 143 41.79 38.34 39.20
C VAL A 143 40.71 37.59 39.99
N ILE A 144 40.50 37.93 41.26
CA ILE A 144 39.47 37.33 42.10
C ILE A 144 38.06 37.67 41.62
N LYS A 145 37.84 38.86 41.03
CA LYS A 145 36.54 39.19 40.44
C LYS A 145 36.21 38.24 39.28
N TYR A 146 37.17 38.04 38.40
CA TYR A 146 37.07 37.09 37.28
C TYR A 146 36.83 35.65 37.76
N TRP A 147 37.55 35.19 38.79
CA TRP A 147 37.34 33.87 39.37
C TRP A 147 35.92 33.70 39.95
N ARG A 148 35.39 34.72 40.65
CA ARG A 148 34.01 34.69 41.16
C ARG A 148 32.97 34.60 40.04
N GLU A 149 33.14 35.37 38.98
CA GLU A 149 32.26 35.30 37.81
C GLU A 149 32.27 33.90 37.17
N LEU A 150 33.44 33.24 37.11
CA LEU A 150 33.55 31.87 36.65
C LEU A 150 32.88 30.87 37.60
N ASP A 151 33.10 30.99 38.91
CA ASP A 151 32.48 30.12 39.92
C ASP A 151 30.94 30.22 39.91
N ASP A 152 30.40 31.43 39.75
CA ASP A 152 28.96 31.67 39.60
C ASP A 152 28.41 31.04 38.30
N ARG A 153 29.14 31.18 37.18
CA ARG A 153 28.76 30.57 35.89
C ARG A 153 28.72 29.05 35.97
N ILE A 154 29.76 28.43 36.55
CA ILE A 154 29.83 26.96 36.69
C ILE A 154 28.75 26.46 37.65
N THR A 155 28.53 27.16 38.77
CA THR A 155 27.48 26.81 39.72
C THR A 155 26.10 26.84 39.07
N THR A 156 25.84 27.87 38.26
CA THR A 156 24.61 27.97 37.46
C THR A 156 24.49 26.81 36.46
N ALA A 157 25.57 26.48 35.76
CA ALA A 157 25.60 25.39 34.78
C ALA A 157 25.41 23.99 35.42
N VAL A 158 25.92 23.77 36.64
CA VAL A 158 25.67 22.54 37.42
C VAL A 158 24.21 22.45 37.83
N ASN A 159 23.63 23.54 38.34
CA ASN A 159 22.22 23.56 38.75
C ASN A 159 21.29 23.32 37.55
N GLU A 160 21.59 23.92 36.40
CA GLU A 160 20.89 23.64 35.14
C GLU A 160 20.99 22.16 34.74
N ALA A 161 22.21 21.60 34.69
CA ALA A 161 22.40 20.21 34.30
C ALA A 161 21.69 19.26 35.28
N LYS A 162 21.72 19.55 36.59
CA LYS A 162 21.03 18.78 37.63
C LYS A 162 19.52 18.78 37.45
N ASP A 163 18.92 19.95 37.21
CA ASP A 163 17.47 20.06 36.99
C ASP A 163 17.03 19.35 35.71
N ASN A 164 17.78 19.54 34.61
CA ASN A 164 17.51 18.88 33.34
C ASN A 164 17.63 17.35 33.46
N VAL A 165 18.66 16.83 34.12
CA VAL A 165 18.80 15.38 34.39
C VAL A 165 17.62 14.88 35.23
N LYS A 166 17.20 15.60 36.27
CA LYS A 166 16.07 15.21 37.12
C LYS A 166 14.79 15.05 36.30
N TYR A 167 14.41 16.05 35.50
CA TYR A 167 13.20 15.99 34.69
C TYR A 167 13.29 14.96 33.56
N LEU A 168 14.37 14.96 32.79
CA LEU A 168 14.54 14.00 31.69
C LEU A 168 14.64 12.55 32.18
N SER A 169 15.12 12.32 33.41
CA SER A 169 15.15 10.97 34.01
C SER A 169 13.76 10.39 34.24
N THR A 170 12.73 11.23 34.41
CA THR A 170 11.33 10.76 34.50
C THR A 170 10.84 10.18 33.18
N LEU A 171 11.47 10.56 32.06
CA LEU A 171 11.18 10.03 30.74
C LEU A 171 12.02 8.80 30.38
N ASP A 172 13.02 8.44 31.18
CA ASP A 172 13.99 7.37 30.87
C ASP A 172 13.27 6.02 30.69
N ASN A 173 12.22 5.74 31.47
CA ASN A 173 11.44 4.52 31.31
C ASN A 173 10.80 4.42 29.92
N PHE A 174 10.20 5.53 29.43
CA PHE A 174 9.62 5.59 28.08
C PHE A 174 10.71 5.42 27.02
N PHE A 175 11.89 6.03 27.17
CA PHE A 175 12.97 5.88 26.17
C PHE A 175 13.47 4.43 26.06
N GLY A 176 13.50 3.71 27.18
CA GLY A 176 13.82 2.28 27.20
C GLY A 176 12.78 1.45 26.45
N THR A 177 11.50 1.63 26.79
CA THR A 177 10.38 0.91 26.14
C THR A 177 10.31 1.23 24.65
N PHE A 178 10.45 2.50 24.26
CA PHE A 178 10.35 2.93 22.86
C PHE A 178 11.47 2.36 21.98
N SER A 179 12.59 1.97 22.58
CA SER A 179 13.67 1.33 21.83
C SER A 179 13.32 -0.08 21.38
N MET A 180 12.48 -0.83 22.10
CA MET A 180 12.13 -2.24 21.80
C MET A 180 10.64 -2.50 21.54
N ALA A 181 9.77 -1.53 21.80
CA ALA A 181 8.33 -1.66 21.62
C ALA A 181 7.92 -1.80 20.14
N ASN A 182 6.78 -2.45 19.94
CA ASN A 182 6.06 -2.45 18.67
C ASN A 182 5.15 -1.19 18.58
N PRO A 183 4.75 -0.77 17.36
CA PRO A 183 3.90 0.41 17.18
C PRO A 183 2.60 0.38 17.98
N VAL A 184 2.03 -0.81 18.22
CA VAL A 184 0.81 -0.97 19.00
C VAL A 184 0.99 -0.54 20.46
N LYS A 185 2.03 -1.02 21.14
CA LYS A 185 2.35 -0.60 22.51
C LYS A 185 2.71 0.88 22.58
N LEU A 186 3.39 1.40 21.56
CA LEU A 186 3.72 2.84 21.48
C LEU A 186 2.47 3.71 21.47
N MET A 187 1.40 3.29 20.78
CA MET A 187 0.13 4.03 20.77
C MET A 187 -0.50 4.14 22.17
N GLU A 188 -0.39 3.10 23.00
CA GLU A 188 -0.93 3.10 24.36
C GLU A 188 -0.14 4.04 25.30
N GLU A 189 1.17 4.13 25.13
CA GLU A 189 2.05 4.95 25.98
C GLU A 189 2.13 6.42 25.56
N LEU A 190 1.77 6.74 24.30
CA LEU A 190 1.85 8.07 23.70
C LEU A 190 1.18 9.17 24.54
N PRO A 191 -0.10 9.03 24.97
CA PRO A 191 -0.75 10.06 25.78
C PRO A 191 -0.01 10.36 27.08
N ILE A 192 0.57 9.34 27.71
CA ILE A 192 1.31 9.45 28.97
C ILE A 192 2.63 10.20 28.74
N LEU A 193 3.37 9.82 27.68
CA LEU A 193 4.61 10.49 27.29
C LEU A 193 4.38 11.98 27.00
N LEU A 194 3.37 12.31 26.20
CA LEU A 194 3.06 13.69 25.83
C LEU A 194 2.67 14.54 27.06
N ASN A 195 1.91 13.98 27.99
CA ASN A 195 1.60 14.66 29.24
C ASN A 195 2.83 14.86 30.11
N ALA A 196 3.75 13.90 30.15
CA ALA A 196 5.01 14.03 30.88
C ALA A 196 5.89 15.14 30.28
N ILE A 197 6.03 15.20 28.95
CA ILE A 197 6.74 16.29 28.26
C ILE A 197 6.08 17.65 28.55
N ARG A 198 4.74 17.73 28.55
CA ARG A 198 4.00 18.94 28.95
C ARG A 198 4.32 19.37 30.38
N MET A 199 4.35 18.42 31.32
CA MET A 199 4.67 18.71 32.72
C MET A 199 6.09 19.24 32.86
N ILE A 200 7.06 18.68 32.14
CA ILE A 200 8.44 19.17 32.12
C ILE A 200 8.50 20.60 31.58
N TYR A 201 7.84 20.89 30.46
CA TYR A 201 7.79 22.24 29.89
C TYR A 201 7.17 23.28 30.83
N SER A 202 6.21 22.85 31.65
CA SER A 202 5.48 23.74 32.57
C SER A 202 6.21 23.97 33.88
N ILE A 203 6.94 22.97 34.39
CA ILE A 203 7.49 22.97 35.77
C ILE A 203 9.01 23.15 35.78
N SER A 204 9.73 22.69 34.76
CA SER A 204 11.20 22.79 34.76
C SER A 204 11.64 24.24 34.75
N HIS A 205 12.68 24.53 35.53
CA HIS A 205 13.25 25.87 35.59
C HIS A 205 14.16 26.12 34.38
N TYR A 206 14.89 25.10 33.93
CA TYR A 206 15.90 25.21 32.88
C TYR A 206 15.52 24.48 31.57
N TYR A 207 14.68 23.44 31.60
CA TYR A 207 14.22 22.70 30.41
C TYR A 207 12.84 23.16 29.94
N ASN A 208 12.69 24.46 29.71
CA ASN A 208 11.38 25.06 29.54
C ASN A 208 11.30 26.06 28.38
N SER A 209 12.28 26.02 27.48
CA SER A 209 12.26 26.75 26.21
C SER A 209 11.56 25.93 25.13
N SER A 210 10.95 26.64 24.17
CA SER A 210 10.32 26.00 23.01
C SER A 210 11.31 25.20 22.18
N GLU A 211 12.53 25.70 22.02
CA GLU A 211 13.61 25.03 21.27
C GLU A 211 13.97 23.66 21.86
N ARG A 212 14.18 23.58 23.20
CA ARG A 212 14.56 22.33 23.88
C ARG A 212 13.46 21.28 23.78
N VAL A 213 12.21 21.70 23.99
CA VAL A 213 11.06 20.79 23.90
C VAL A 213 10.82 20.34 22.45
N THR A 214 10.98 21.23 21.47
CA THR A 214 10.89 20.87 20.04
C THR A 214 11.98 19.86 19.67
N SER A 215 13.23 20.08 20.12
CA SER A 215 14.34 19.13 19.97
C SER A 215 14.00 17.76 20.55
N LEU A 216 13.44 17.71 21.75
CA LEU A 216 13.01 16.46 22.38
C LEU A 216 11.94 15.75 21.55
N PHE A 217 10.94 16.48 21.04
CA PHE A 217 9.91 15.93 20.16
C PHE A 217 10.49 15.36 18.87
N ILE A 218 11.43 16.05 18.22
CA ILE A 218 12.13 15.55 17.04
C ILE A 218 12.82 14.21 17.34
N LYS A 219 13.49 14.09 18.48
CA LYS A 219 14.17 12.84 18.90
C LYS A 219 13.18 11.71 19.17
N VAL A 220 12.06 12.01 19.82
CA VAL A 220 10.96 11.07 20.03
C VAL A 220 10.41 10.58 18.69
N THR A 221 10.17 11.49 17.74
CA THR A 221 9.73 11.15 16.38
C THR A 221 10.74 10.24 15.67
N ASN A 222 12.04 10.56 15.71
CA ASN A 222 13.08 9.73 15.11
C ASN A 222 13.08 8.31 15.72
N GLN A 223 12.90 8.20 17.04
CA GLN A 223 12.85 6.91 17.73
C GLN A 223 11.61 6.09 17.31
N MET A 224 10.45 6.73 17.12
CA MET A 224 9.25 6.06 16.60
C MET A 224 9.47 5.54 15.19
N ILE A 225 10.12 6.32 14.31
CA ILE A 225 10.45 5.87 12.96
C ILE A 225 11.37 4.64 13.04
N ILE A 226 12.40 4.65 13.89
CA ILE A 226 13.29 3.49 14.11
C ILE A 226 12.52 2.26 14.60
N ALA A 227 11.55 2.42 15.51
CA ALA A 227 10.71 1.33 15.97
C ALA A 227 9.83 0.77 14.85
N CYS A 228 9.18 1.63 14.07
CA CYS A 228 8.40 1.26 12.88
C CYS A 228 9.27 0.51 11.86
N ARG A 229 10.52 0.97 11.64
CA ARG A 229 11.50 0.33 10.75
C ARG A 229 11.75 -1.11 11.16
N ARG A 230 12.15 -1.31 12.41
CA ARG A 230 12.41 -2.65 12.93
C ARG A 230 11.16 -3.52 12.86
N TYR A 231 10.00 -2.97 13.22
CA TYR A 231 8.76 -3.74 13.25
C TYR A 231 8.38 -4.28 11.86
N ILE A 232 8.53 -3.47 10.82
CA ILE A 232 8.27 -3.90 9.44
C ILE A 232 9.25 -5.01 9.01
N THR A 233 10.54 -4.90 9.36
CA THR A 233 11.59 -5.87 8.98
C THR A 233 11.77 -7.03 9.96
N GLU A 234 10.96 -7.11 11.01
CA GLU A 234 11.09 -8.12 12.06
C GLU A 234 10.98 -9.54 11.49
N GLY A 235 12.03 -10.34 11.70
CA GLY A 235 12.10 -11.74 11.30
C GLY A 235 12.59 -12.00 9.87
N VAL A 236 12.85 -10.96 9.07
CA VAL A 236 13.23 -11.12 7.65
C VAL A 236 14.38 -10.19 7.24
N LYS A 237 15.13 -10.57 6.21
CA LYS A 237 16.15 -9.70 5.59
C LYS A 237 15.55 -8.77 4.54
N ARG A 238 14.46 -9.17 3.88
CA ARG A 238 13.75 -8.38 2.88
C ARG A 238 12.27 -8.34 3.24
N ILE A 239 11.64 -7.19 3.08
CA ILE A 239 10.21 -7.03 3.36
C ILE A 239 9.33 -7.95 2.49
N TRP A 240 9.82 -8.32 1.29
CA TRP A 240 9.14 -9.21 0.35
C TRP A 240 9.10 -10.67 0.81
N ASP A 241 9.97 -11.06 1.75
CA ASP A 241 9.98 -12.42 2.30
C ASP A 241 8.82 -12.63 3.29
N LEU A 242 8.17 -11.56 3.73
CA LEU A 242 6.99 -11.63 4.60
C LEU A 242 5.73 -11.96 3.78
N PRO A 243 4.77 -12.70 4.37
CA PRO A 243 3.44 -12.81 3.81
C PRO A 243 2.84 -11.42 3.61
N LYS A 244 2.26 -11.15 2.43
CA LYS A 244 1.71 -9.84 2.07
C LYS A 244 0.72 -9.31 3.11
N ALA A 245 -0.17 -10.16 3.62
CA ALA A 245 -1.14 -9.78 4.65
C ALA A 245 -0.47 -9.27 5.94
N THR A 246 0.62 -9.93 6.37
CA THR A 246 1.41 -9.52 7.52
C THR A 246 2.11 -8.18 7.25
N LEU A 247 2.73 -8.01 6.08
CA LEU A 247 3.39 -6.76 5.71
C LEU A 247 2.41 -5.58 5.69
N LEU A 248 1.24 -5.74 5.07
CA LEU A 248 0.19 -4.71 5.04
C LEU A 248 -0.33 -4.38 6.44
N SER A 249 -0.56 -5.39 7.28
CA SER A 249 -0.96 -5.19 8.68
C SER A 249 0.07 -4.37 9.44
N ARG A 250 1.36 -4.71 9.30
CA ARG A 250 2.45 -3.99 9.97
C ARG A 250 2.56 -2.53 9.49
N ILE A 251 2.47 -2.30 8.18
CA ILE A 251 2.46 -0.95 7.61
C ILE A 251 1.29 -0.13 8.15
N ASN A 252 0.07 -0.69 8.17
CA ASN A 252 -1.10 0.02 8.66
C ASN A 252 -0.97 0.40 10.13
N GLN A 253 -0.39 -0.45 10.98
CA GLN A 253 -0.11 -0.11 12.38
C GLN A 253 0.91 1.03 12.51
N CYS A 254 1.94 1.09 11.65
CA CYS A 254 2.87 2.21 11.63
C CYS A 254 2.20 3.53 11.18
N LEU A 255 1.26 3.47 10.23
CA LEU A 255 0.48 4.63 9.80
C LEU A 255 -0.42 5.13 10.92
N LEU A 256 -1.14 4.22 11.60
CA LEU A 256 -1.99 4.54 12.75
C LEU A 256 -1.19 5.15 13.90
N LEU A 257 0.04 4.70 14.14
CA LEU A 257 0.91 5.30 15.16
C LEU A 257 1.18 6.79 14.90
N ASN A 258 1.41 7.18 13.63
CA ASN A 258 1.62 8.59 13.29
C ASN A 258 0.33 9.40 13.49
N ASP A 259 -0.81 8.85 13.08
CA ASP A 259 -2.10 9.52 13.25
C ASP A 259 -2.40 9.72 14.75
N GLU A 260 -2.19 8.71 15.60
CA GLU A 260 -2.40 8.84 17.03
C GLU A 260 -1.38 9.71 17.76
N TYR A 261 -0.15 9.77 17.26
CA TYR A 261 0.83 10.71 17.77
C TYR A 261 0.38 12.16 17.56
N GLN A 262 -0.12 12.48 16.36
CA GLN A 262 -0.64 13.81 16.04
C GLN A 262 -1.90 14.12 16.84
N ASN A 263 -2.86 13.19 16.90
CA ASN A 263 -4.08 13.35 17.67
C ASN A 263 -3.80 13.60 19.16
N ALA A 264 -2.92 12.79 19.76
CA ALA A 264 -2.58 12.93 21.16
C ALA A 264 -1.84 14.25 21.43
N PHE A 265 -0.99 14.71 20.51
CA PHE A 265 -0.33 16.02 20.60
C PHE A 265 -1.34 17.17 20.52
N HIS A 266 -2.25 17.14 19.54
CA HIS A 266 -3.31 18.14 19.39
C HIS A 266 -4.24 18.16 20.59
N HIS A 267 -4.60 16.99 21.15
CA HIS A 267 -5.41 16.89 22.37
C HIS A 267 -4.72 17.55 23.56
N VAL A 268 -3.41 17.34 23.76
CA VAL A 268 -2.65 18.01 24.83
C VAL A 268 -2.59 19.53 24.60
N ARG A 269 -2.39 19.97 23.35
CA ARG A 269 -2.40 21.39 22.99
C ARG A 269 -3.76 22.05 23.24
N ASP A 270 -4.84 21.41 22.84
CA ASP A 270 -6.19 21.99 22.98
C ASP A 270 -6.61 22.07 24.45
N ASN A 271 -6.22 21.10 25.28
CA ASN A 271 -6.38 21.19 26.73
C ASN A 271 -5.63 22.38 27.36
N LEU A 272 -4.46 22.76 26.82
CA LEU A 272 -3.72 23.93 27.29
C LEU A 272 -4.41 25.26 26.92
N LYS A 273 -5.14 25.30 25.80
CA LYS A 273 -5.93 26.49 25.41
C LYS A 273 -7.07 26.78 26.38
N LEU A 274 -7.59 25.75 27.06
CA LEU A 274 -8.64 25.90 28.08
C LEU A 274 -8.14 26.62 29.34
N ASN A 275 -6.82 26.68 29.56
CA ASN A 275 -6.19 27.45 30.64
C ASN A 275 -5.24 28.51 30.05
N PRO A 276 -5.76 29.70 29.66
CA PRO A 276 -4.97 30.74 28.99
C PRO A 276 -3.84 31.30 29.85
N SER A 277 -3.92 31.15 31.18
CA SER A 277 -2.93 31.61 32.15
C SER A 277 -1.65 30.77 32.14
N GLY A 278 -1.69 29.56 31.58
CA GLY A 278 -0.54 28.65 31.48
C GLY A 278 0.26 28.86 30.19
N ARG A 279 1.51 28.36 30.17
CA ARG A 279 2.33 28.34 28.95
C ARG A 279 1.65 27.48 27.88
N GLN A 280 1.56 28.04 26.68
CA GLN A 280 0.91 27.39 25.54
C GLN A 280 1.90 26.52 24.77
N PHE A 281 1.41 25.43 24.19
CA PHE A 281 2.15 24.59 23.25
C PHE A 281 2.05 25.15 21.83
N ASP A 282 2.87 26.16 21.56
CA ASP A 282 3.00 26.75 20.23
C ASP A 282 4.31 26.31 19.58
N PHE A 283 4.34 25.05 19.13
CA PHE A 283 5.47 24.46 18.43
C PHE A 283 5.14 24.27 16.96
N SER A 284 6.15 24.38 16.10
CA SER A 284 5.96 24.13 14.68
C SER A 284 5.84 22.63 14.41
N GLU A 285 4.62 22.21 14.10
CA GLU A 285 4.25 20.83 13.76
C GLU A 285 5.11 20.27 12.62
N ASN A 286 5.49 21.09 11.64
CA ASN A 286 6.32 20.68 10.51
C ASN A 286 7.68 20.11 10.95
N TYR A 287 8.29 20.66 12.00
CA TYR A 287 9.55 20.14 12.52
C TYR A 287 9.36 18.84 13.30
N ILE A 288 8.24 18.70 14.02
CA ILE A 288 7.96 17.54 14.86
C ILE A 288 7.52 16.34 14.02
N PHE A 289 6.58 16.53 13.10
CA PHE A 289 5.90 15.45 12.36
C PHE A 289 6.42 15.28 10.93
N GLY A 290 6.98 16.31 10.30
CA GLY A 290 7.28 16.28 8.86
C GLY A 290 8.16 15.11 8.42
N LYS A 291 9.10 14.68 9.27
CA LYS A 291 9.91 13.47 9.05
C LYS A 291 9.06 12.19 9.07
N PHE A 292 8.16 12.06 10.03
CA PHE A 292 7.27 10.90 10.17
C PHE A 292 6.22 10.88 9.05
N ASP A 293 5.67 12.04 8.67
CA ASP A 293 4.73 12.15 7.55
C ASP A 293 5.39 11.73 6.23
N THR A 294 6.64 12.16 6.00
CA THR A 294 7.43 11.72 4.84
C THR A 294 7.62 10.21 4.84
N TYR A 295 7.92 9.63 5.99
CA TYR A 295 8.04 8.18 6.15
C TYR A 295 6.71 7.45 5.87
N CYS A 296 5.60 7.94 6.43
CA CYS A 296 4.26 7.39 6.20
C CYS A 296 3.85 7.49 4.72
N ASN A 297 4.19 8.58 4.04
CA ASN A 297 3.94 8.72 2.60
C ASN A 297 4.68 7.66 1.79
N ARG A 298 5.92 7.31 2.15
CA ARG A 298 6.67 6.22 1.51
C ARG A 298 5.99 4.86 1.75
N LEU A 299 5.52 4.60 2.97
CA LEU A 299 4.78 3.38 3.27
C LEU A 299 3.47 3.29 2.47
N ARG A 300 2.73 4.39 2.32
CA ARG A 300 1.52 4.43 1.48
C ARG A 300 1.83 4.16 0.01
N LYS A 301 2.94 4.69 -0.53
CA LYS A 301 3.40 4.37 -1.89
C LYS A 301 3.70 2.87 -2.04
N LEU A 302 4.37 2.26 -1.06
CA LEU A 302 4.63 0.82 -1.05
C LEU A 302 3.34 -0.01 -1.04
N VAL A 303 2.35 0.36 -0.22
CA VAL A 303 1.03 -0.31 -0.21
C VAL A 303 0.38 -0.23 -1.60
N ARG A 304 0.39 0.95 -2.23
CA ARG A 304 -0.15 1.11 -3.60
C ARG A 304 0.55 0.20 -4.61
N LEU A 305 1.88 0.06 -4.54
CA LEU A 305 2.61 -0.85 -5.43
C LEU A 305 2.24 -2.31 -5.19
N LEU A 306 2.12 -2.73 -3.93
CA LEU A 306 1.65 -4.08 -3.58
C LEU A 306 0.24 -4.35 -4.12
N ASP A 307 -0.65 -3.36 -4.07
CA ASP A 307 -2.00 -3.47 -4.65
C ASP A 307 -1.97 -3.53 -6.17
N LEU A 308 -1.11 -2.76 -6.83
CA LEU A 308 -0.91 -2.84 -8.28
C LEU A 308 -0.39 -4.23 -8.67
N MET A 309 0.56 -4.81 -7.94
CA MET A 309 1.01 -6.19 -8.19
C MET A 309 -0.17 -7.18 -8.18
N ASP A 310 -1.04 -7.13 -7.17
CA ASP A 310 -2.18 -8.05 -7.10
C ASP A 310 -3.20 -7.80 -8.22
N LYS A 311 -3.51 -6.54 -8.49
CA LYS A 311 -4.45 -6.17 -9.55
C LYS A 311 -3.97 -6.62 -10.93
N PHE A 312 -2.68 -6.44 -11.22
CA PHE A 312 -2.06 -6.91 -12.46
C PHE A 312 -1.78 -8.41 -12.49
N ALA A 313 -1.93 -9.15 -11.37
CA ALA A 313 -1.72 -10.60 -11.35
C ALA A 313 -2.66 -11.36 -12.30
N VAL A 314 -3.83 -10.79 -12.61
CA VAL A 314 -4.77 -11.31 -13.62
C VAL A 314 -4.09 -11.51 -14.98
N LEU A 315 -3.07 -10.71 -15.32
CA LEU A 315 -2.28 -10.86 -16.55
C LEU A 315 -1.65 -12.25 -16.70
N ASN A 316 -1.35 -12.93 -15.61
CA ASN A 316 -0.77 -14.29 -15.66
C ASN A 316 -1.74 -15.33 -16.21
N ASP A 317 -3.04 -15.12 -16.03
CA ASP A 317 -4.11 -16.04 -16.44
C ASP A 317 -4.76 -15.64 -17.77
N LEU A 318 -4.41 -14.47 -18.32
CA LEU A 318 -4.95 -13.98 -19.59
C LEU A 318 -4.39 -14.77 -20.77
N LYS A 319 -5.23 -15.64 -21.33
CA LYS A 319 -4.94 -16.38 -22.57
C LYS A 319 -5.40 -15.59 -23.80
N VAL A 320 -4.50 -14.76 -24.31
CA VAL A 320 -4.71 -13.91 -25.49
C VAL A 320 -3.43 -13.91 -26.32
N GLU A 321 -3.52 -14.18 -27.62
CA GLU A 321 -2.37 -14.15 -28.53
C GLU A 321 -1.81 -12.72 -28.66
N GLY A 322 -0.49 -12.56 -28.53
CA GLY A 322 0.21 -11.29 -28.67
C GLY A 322 0.41 -10.52 -27.36
N ILE A 323 -0.15 -10.99 -26.24
CA ILE A 323 0.01 -10.36 -24.91
C ILE A 323 1.28 -10.85 -24.19
N GLU A 324 1.98 -11.86 -24.72
CA GLU A 324 3.08 -12.56 -24.04
C GLU A 324 4.20 -11.61 -23.63
N THR A 325 4.54 -10.64 -24.49
CA THR A 325 5.56 -9.62 -24.21
C THR A 325 5.19 -8.74 -23.01
N ILE A 326 3.91 -8.38 -22.87
CA ILE A 326 3.40 -7.56 -21.77
C ILE A 326 3.41 -8.39 -20.47
N VAL A 327 2.98 -9.64 -20.54
CA VAL A 327 3.01 -10.58 -19.40
C VAL A 327 4.44 -10.84 -18.92
N LEU A 328 5.39 -11.03 -19.84
CA LEU A 328 6.82 -11.20 -19.50
C LEU A 328 7.39 -9.94 -18.84
N ARG A 329 7.01 -8.75 -19.30
CA ARG A 329 7.42 -7.48 -18.67
C ARG A 329 6.86 -7.35 -17.25
N TYR A 330 5.59 -7.68 -17.05
CA TYR A 330 4.98 -7.73 -15.71
C TYR A 330 5.68 -8.72 -14.77
N LYS A 331 5.97 -9.94 -15.25
CA LYS A 331 6.71 -10.95 -14.46
C LYS A 331 8.10 -10.47 -14.09
N SER A 332 8.83 -9.91 -15.06
CA SER A 332 10.17 -9.32 -14.83
C SER A 332 10.12 -8.17 -13.83
N LEU A 333 9.10 -7.30 -13.91
CA LEU A 333 8.87 -6.22 -12.95
C LEU A 333 8.68 -6.78 -11.52
N CYS A 334 7.83 -7.78 -11.35
CA CYS A 334 7.59 -8.42 -10.05
C CYS A 334 8.85 -9.10 -9.51
N GLU A 335 9.59 -9.82 -10.36
CA GLU A 335 10.87 -10.42 -9.97
C GLU A 335 11.90 -9.37 -9.56
N ASN A 336 11.99 -8.26 -10.29
CA ASN A 336 12.91 -7.17 -9.98
C ASN A 336 12.56 -6.49 -8.65
N MET A 337 11.26 -6.31 -8.36
CA MET A 337 10.83 -5.80 -7.05
C MET A 337 11.22 -6.77 -5.93
N ASN A 338 10.94 -8.07 -6.08
CA ASN A 338 11.24 -9.08 -5.06
C ASN A 338 12.75 -9.35 -4.87
N LYS A 339 13.56 -9.22 -5.94
CA LYS A 339 15.01 -9.43 -5.89
C LYS A 339 15.74 -8.27 -5.25
N LYS A 340 15.24 -7.04 -5.40
CA LYS A 340 15.86 -5.89 -4.74
C LYS A 340 15.79 -6.07 -3.23
N SER A 341 16.91 -5.83 -2.56
CA SER A 341 16.97 -5.65 -1.11
C SER A 341 16.28 -4.32 -0.79
N PHE A 342 14.96 -4.32 -0.86
CA PHE A 342 14.13 -3.21 -0.49
C PHE A 342 14.14 -3.17 1.03
N ASP A 343 15.23 -2.65 1.58
CA ASP A 343 15.30 -2.21 2.97
C ASP A 343 14.52 -0.89 3.05
N GLY A 344 13.22 -0.99 2.76
CA GLY A 344 12.36 0.10 2.32
C GLY A 344 11.90 1.03 3.42
N VAL A 345 12.70 1.09 4.47
CA VAL A 345 12.40 1.75 5.72
C VAL A 345 13.54 2.69 6.11
N ASP A 346 14.64 2.69 5.35
CA ASP A 346 15.75 3.61 5.58
C ASP A 346 15.44 5.03 5.07
N GLN A 347 15.18 5.95 6.00
CA GLN A 347 14.85 7.33 5.71
C GLN A 347 15.97 8.06 4.94
N ASN A 348 17.21 7.61 5.11
CA ASN A 348 18.44 8.23 4.61
C ASN A 348 18.68 8.00 3.10
N ARG A 349 17.94 7.11 2.45
CA ARG A 349 18.04 6.91 0.98
C ARG A 349 17.00 7.76 0.26
N ARG A 350 17.37 8.96 -0.20
CA ARG A 350 16.56 9.74 -1.17
C ARG A 350 16.28 8.97 -2.47
N ASP A 351 17.12 7.97 -2.76
CA ASP A 351 16.97 7.09 -3.92
C ASP A 351 15.74 6.17 -3.80
N PHE A 352 15.32 5.84 -2.59
CA PHE A 352 14.21 4.91 -2.35
C PHE A 352 12.88 5.41 -2.92
N GLU A 353 12.59 6.70 -2.74
CA GLU A 353 11.35 7.29 -3.26
C GLU A 353 11.36 7.36 -4.78
N LYS A 354 12.50 7.70 -5.39
CA LYS A 354 12.68 7.65 -6.84
C LYS A 354 12.52 6.24 -7.39
N GLU A 355 12.97 5.23 -6.65
CA GLU A 355 12.78 3.83 -7.03
C GLU A 355 11.31 3.40 -6.96
N LEU A 356 10.58 3.77 -5.91
CA LEU A 356 9.14 3.53 -5.80
C LEU A 356 8.38 4.18 -6.96
N ASP A 357 8.69 5.44 -7.26
CA ASP A 357 8.06 6.18 -8.36
C ASP A 357 8.46 5.57 -9.73
N GLY A 358 9.69 5.08 -9.87
CA GLY A 358 10.15 4.34 -11.05
C GLY A 358 9.40 3.03 -11.26
N PHE A 359 9.13 2.27 -10.19
CA PHE A 359 8.30 1.05 -10.28
C PHE A 359 6.87 1.36 -10.66
N LYS A 360 6.28 2.41 -10.09
CA LYS A 360 4.96 2.89 -10.51
C LYS A 360 4.94 3.23 -12.00
N GLY A 361 5.95 3.96 -12.49
CA GLY A 361 6.06 4.28 -13.92
C GLY A 361 6.16 3.05 -14.82
N GLN A 362 6.71 1.92 -14.34
CA GLN A 362 6.69 0.65 -15.10
C GLN A 362 5.28 0.03 -15.16
N PHE A 363 4.47 0.14 -14.09
CA PHE A 363 3.07 -0.25 -14.14
C PHE A 363 2.26 0.64 -15.09
N ASP A 364 2.47 1.96 -15.04
CA ASP A 364 1.82 2.91 -15.94
C ASP A 364 2.17 2.60 -17.42
N LEU A 365 3.41 2.19 -17.69
CA LEU A 365 3.83 1.74 -19.02
C LEU A 365 3.13 0.43 -19.44
N ILE A 366 2.98 -0.54 -18.55
CA ILE A 366 2.24 -1.78 -18.83
C ILE A 366 0.77 -1.45 -19.17
N GLU A 367 0.14 -0.55 -18.41
CA GLU A 367 -1.21 -0.07 -18.69
C GLU A 367 -1.32 0.57 -20.07
N GLN A 368 -0.39 1.46 -20.43
CA GLN A 368 -0.35 2.06 -21.76
C GLN A 368 -0.20 1.01 -22.86
N GLN A 369 0.69 0.02 -22.68
CA GLN A 369 0.87 -1.06 -23.65
C GLN A 369 -0.37 -1.94 -23.80
N LEU A 370 -1.11 -2.20 -22.72
CA LEU A 370 -2.38 -2.93 -22.77
C LEU A 370 -3.42 -2.14 -23.55
N LYS A 371 -3.48 -0.82 -23.37
CA LYS A 371 -4.38 0.06 -24.12
C LYS A 371 -4.03 0.06 -25.61
N GLU A 372 -2.76 0.28 -25.96
CA GLU A 372 -2.29 0.25 -27.36
C GLU A 372 -2.54 -1.10 -28.02
N PHE A 373 -2.32 -2.20 -27.30
CA PHE A 373 -2.62 -3.55 -27.77
C PHE A 373 -4.12 -3.72 -28.06
N LEU A 374 -4.99 -3.26 -27.14
CA LEU A 374 -6.43 -3.33 -27.31
C LEU A 374 -6.87 -2.48 -28.52
N ASP A 375 -6.35 -1.27 -28.66
CA ASP A 375 -6.64 -0.37 -29.79
C ASP A 375 -6.26 -1.01 -31.13
N GLN A 376 -5.07 -1.61 -31.21
CA GLN A 376 -4.61 -2.31 -32.42
C GLN A 376 -5.45 -3.55 -32.72
N TRP A 377 -5.86 -4.29 -31.69
CA TRP A 377 -6.69 -5.49 -31.86
C TRP A 377 -8.08 -5.11 -32.39
N PHE A 378 -8.71 -4.07 -31.84
CA PHE A 378 -10.03 -3.58 -32.28
C PHE A 378 -10.01 -2.89 -33.64
N SER A 379 -8.86 -2.46 -34.15
CA SER A 379 -8.72 -1.95 -35.52
C SER A 379 -8.94 -3.00 -36.61
N LYS A 380 -8.78 -4.29 -36.26
CA LYS A 380 -8.93 -5.41 -37.19
C LYS A 380 -10.40 -5.82 -37.32
N PRO A 381 -10.84 -6.26 -38.52
CA PRO A 381 -12.21 -6.72 -38.72
C PRO A 381 -12.39 -8.10 -38.07
N PHE A 382 -13.00 -8.13 -36.89
CA PHE A 382 -13.39 -9.35 -36.18
C PHE A 382 -14.91 -9.42 -36.04
N SER A 383 -15.45 -10.64 -35.89
CA SER A 383 -16.87 -10.81 -35.58
C SER A 383 -17.21 -10.25 -34.20
N VAL A 384 -18.46 -9.81 -34.03
CA VAL A 384 -18.95 -9.24 -32.77
C VAL A 384 -18.76 -10.22 -31.61
N GLU A 385 -19.03 -11.51 -31.81
CA GLU A 385 -18.79 -12.55 -30.78
C GLU A 385 -17.32 -12.58 -30.30
N ARG A 386 -16.36 -12.47 -31.23
CA ARG A 386 -14.93 -12.45 -30.87
C ARG A 386 -14.56 -11.16 -30.15
N GLN A 387 -15.13 -10.03 -30.58
CA GLN A 387 -14.93 -8.74 -29.93
C GLN A 387 -15.48 -8.74 -28.48
N LEU A 388 -16.67 -9.28 -28.26
CA LEU A 388 -17.27 -9.42 -26.93
C LEU A 388 -16.49 -10.37 -26.04
N ALA A 389 -16.07 -11.54 -26.55
CA ALA A 389 -15.24 -12.47 -25.80
C ALA A 389 -13.88 -11.85 -25.40
N MET A 390 -13.32 -10.97 -26.24
CA MET A 390 -12.12 -10.21 -25.93
C MET A 390 -12.38 -9.18 -24.82
N LEU A 391 -13.44 -8.38 -24.90
CA LEU A 391 -13.79 -7.42 -23.86
C LEU A 391 -14.07 -8.08 -22.51
N ALA A 392 -14.75 -9.23 -22.51
CA ALA A 392 -15.02 -10.00 -21.29
C ALA A 392 -13.72 -10.43 -20.57
N LYS A 393 -12.66 -10.77 -21.31
CA LYS A 393 -11.34 -11.08 -20.72
C LYS A 393 -10.70 -9.86 -20.08
N PHE A 394 -10.83 -8.69 -20.70
CA PHE A 394 -10.25 -7.43 -20.23
C PHE A 394 -11.11 -6.72 -19.18
N HIS A 395 -12.37 -7.12 -18.98
CA HIS A 395 -13.22 -6.58 -17.93
C HIS A 395 -12.66 -6.83 -16.52
N LYS A 396 -11.87 -7.90 -16.33
CA LYS A 396 -11.12 -8.12 -15.07
C LYS A 396 -10.01 -7.08 -14.82
N LEU A 397 -9.66 -6.29 -15.84
CA LEU A 397 -8.70 -5.20 -15.79
C LEU A 397 -9.38 -3.83 -15.81
N ASP A 398 -10.65 -3.71 -15.41
CA ASP A 398 -11.41 -2.45 -15.42
C ASP A 398 -10.82 -1.36 -14.51
N PHE A 399 -9.92 -1.73 -13.58
CA PHE A 399 -9.15 -0.76 -12.80
C PHE A 399 -8.13 0.03 -13.64
N CYS A 400 -7.77 -0.46 -14.84
CA CYS A 400 -6.95 0.26 -15.81
C CYS A 400 -7.84 1.12 -16.70
N HIS A 401 -7.39 2.33 -17.04
CA HIS A 401 -8.09 3.24 -17.94
C HIS A 401 -7.92 2.84 -19.42
N LEU A 402 -8.30 1.60 -19.74
CA LEU A 402 -8.17 1.00 -21.07
C LEU A 402 -9.21 1.52 -22.08
N GLY A 403 -10.15 2.35 -21.64
CA GLY A 403 -11.23 2.85 -22.51
C GLY A 403 -12.23 1.76 -22.92
N LEU A 404 -12.47 0.77 -22.05
CA LEU A 404 -13.43 -0.31 -22.31
C LEU A 404 -14.82 0.21 -22.75
N PRO A 405 -15.40 1.27 -22.15
CA PRO A 405 -16.69 1.80 -22.58
C PRO A 405 -16.72 2.23 -24.06
N GLU A 406 -15.66 2.90 -24.54
CA GLU A 406 -15.54 3.31 -25.94
C GLU A 406 -15.48 2.09 -26.88
N LYS A 407 -14.80 1.01 -26.45
CA LYS A 407 -14.75 -0.24 -27.21
C LYS A 407 -16.09 -0.94 -27.25
N TYR A 408 -16.84 -0.97 -26.16
CA TYR A 408 -18.19 -1.53 -26.16
C TYR A 408 -19.13 -0.76 -27.11
N MET A 409 -19.01 0.57 -27.19
CA MET A 409 -19.78 1.37 -28.16
C MET A 409 -19.42 1.00 -29.61
N LEU A 410 -18.13 0.83 -29.92
CA LEU A 410 -17.71 0.34 -31.24
C LEU A 410 -18.29 -1.05 -31.56
N VAL A 411 -18.33 -1.95 -30.57
CA VAL A 411 -18.94 -3.28 -30.74
C VAL A 411 -20.44 -3.18 -30.98
N LEU A 412 -21.14 -2.27 -30.31
CA LEU A 412 -22.57 -2.02 -30.56
C LEU A 412 -22.82 -1.56 -32.00
N ASP A 413 -21.98 -0.66 -32.53
CA ASP A 413 -22.10 -0.19 -33.91
C ASP A 413 -21.86 -1.33 -34.91
N ASN A 414 -20.83 -2.16 -34.69
CA ASN A 414 -20.56 -3.34 -35.50
C ASN A 414 -21.72 -4.35 -35.44
N TYR A 415 -22.29 -4.57 -34.26
CA TYR A 415 -23.46 -5.43 -34.06
C TYR A 415 -24.69 -4.90 -34.78
N MET A 416 -24.92 -3.58 -34.77
CA MET A 416 -25.98 -2.98 -35.55
C MET A 416 -25.78 -3.19 -37.06
N ALA A 417 -24.55 -3.08 -37.56
CA ALA A 417 -24.23 -3.37 -38.96
C ALA A 417 -24.47 -4.85 -39.31
N GLU A 418 -24.05 -5.78 -38.45
CA GLU A 418 -24.27 -7.23 -38.64
C GLU A 418 -25.76 -7.59 -38.62
N MET A 419 -26.54 -7.02 -37.70
CA MET A 419 -28.00 -7.18 -37.67
C MET A 419 -28.66 -6.63 -38.94
N ASN A 420 -28.20 -5.49 -39.47
CA ASN A 420 -28.70 -4.94 -40.73
C ASN A 420 -28.38 -5.88 -41.92
N ALA A 421 -27.18 -6.45 -41.95
CA ALA A 421 -26.80 -7.41 -42.98
C ALA A 421 -27.68 -8.67 -42.93
N ILE A 422 -27.95 -9.22 -41.73
CA ILE A 422 -28.85 -10.36 -41.54
C ILE A 422 -30.27 -10.02 -41.97
N ARG A 423 -30.76 -8.82 -41.65
CA ARG A 423 -32.07 -8.34 -42.11
C ARG A 423 -32.13 -8.28 -43.64
N HIS A 424 -31.10 -7.75 -44.29
CA HIS A 424 -31.05 -7.70 -45.76
C HIS A 424 -31.01 -9.10 -46.37
N LEU A 425 -30.23 -10.01 -45.80
CA LEU A 425 -30.17 -11.42 -46.21
C LEU A 425 -31.55 -12.08 -46.10
N TYR A 426 -32.24 -11.86 -44.97
CA TYR A 426 -33.59 -12.36 -44.76
C TYR A 426 -34.57 -11.85 -45.82
N GLU A 427 -34.61 -10.54 -46.09
CA GLU A 427 -35.52 -9.97 -47.09
C GLU A 427 -35.25 -10.46 -48.51
N GLN A 428 -33.98 -10.67 -48.87
CA GLN A 428 -33.59 -11.17 -50.20
C GLN A 428 -33.95 -12.64 -50.40
N GLN A 429 -33.77 -13.48 -49.38
CA GLN A 429 -33.85 -14.93 -49.51
C GLN A 429 -35.11 -15.55 -48.87
N LYS A 430 -36.01 -14.78 -48.24
CA LYS A 430 -37.20 -15.33 -47.56
C LYS A 430 -38.13 -16.17 -48.44
N VAL A 431 -38.15 -15.93 -49.76
CA VAL A 431 -39.01 -16.67 -50.69
C VAL A 431 -38.43 -18.05 -50.98
N ASP A 432 -37.13 -18.10 -51.27
CA ASP A 432 -36.38 -19.30 -51.59
C ASP A 432 -35.03 -19.29 -50.83
N PRO A 433 -35.03 -19.69 -49.55
CA PRO A 433 -33.82 -19.66 -48.75
C PRO A 433 -32.89 -20.81 -49.12
N PRO A 434 -31.58 -20.68 -48.90
CA PRO A 434 -30.63 -21.75 -49.15
C PRO A 434 -30.86 -22.91 -48.16
N ILE A 435 -31.26 -24.07 -48.68
CA ILE A 435 -31.53 -25.27 -47.90
C ILE A 435 -30.35 -26.25 -48.01
N ALA A 436 -30.00 -26.92 -46.91
CA ALA A 436 -28.96 -27.94 -46.90
C ALA A 436 -29.35 -29.17 -47.76
N ARG A 437 -28.34 -29.85 -48.33
CA ARG A 437 -28.56 -31.06 -49.13
C ARG A 437 -29.32 -32.12 -48.30
N ASN A 438 -30.30 -32.78 -48.92
CA ASN A 438 -31.16 -33.80 -48.30
C ASN A 438 -32.10 -33.31 -47.20
N MET A 439 -32.24 -32.00 -47.00
CA MET A 439 -33.22 -31.42 -46.09
C MET A 439 -34.51 -31.11 -46.85
N THR A 440 -35.65 -31.34 -46.21
CA THR A 440 -36.96 -31.10 -46.83
C THR A 440 -37.24 -29.59 -46.95
N PRO A 441 -38.09 -29.15 -47.90
CA PRO A 441 -38.33 -27.73 -48.15
C PRO A 441 -38.80 -26.95 -46.92
N ILE A 442 -39.78 -27.47 -46.17
CA ILE A 442 -40.35 -26.75 -45.04
C ILE A 442 -39.41 -26.74 -43.82
N ALA A 443 -38.84 -27.89 -43.46
CA ALA A 443 -37.85 -27.95 -42.38
C ALA A 443 -36.59 -27.15 -42.72
N GLY A 444 -36.22 -27.12 -44.01
CA GLY A 444 -35.22 -26.26 -44.62
C GLY A 444 -35.38 -24.79 -44.26
N LYS A 445 -36.56 -24.27 -44.57
CA LYS A 445 -36.95 -22.88 -44.32
C LYS A 445 -36.94 -22.54 -42.82
N ILE A 446 -37.50 -23.42 -41.98
CA ILE A 446 -37.53 -23.22 -40.52
C ILE A 446 -36.12 -23.21 -39.93
N TYR A 447 -35.28 -24.16 -40.33
CA TYR A 447 -33.89 -24.23 -39.86
C TYR A 447 -33.09 -22.99 -40.25
N TRP A 448 -33.25 -22.50 -41.49
CA TRP A 448 -32.60 -21.27 -41.94
C TRP A 448 -33.01 -20.06 -41.10
N ALA A 449 -34.30 -19.90 -40.81
CA ALA A 449 -34.78 -18.80 -39.96
C ALA A 449 -34.22 -18.89 -38.53
N ARG A 450 -34.19 -20.09 -37.94
CA ARG A 450 -33.56 -20.33 -36.63
C ARG A 450 -32.07 -20.05 -36.64
N HIS A 451 -31.38 -20.41 -37.72
CA HIS A 451 -29.96 -20.11 -37.86
C HIS A 451 -29.69 -18.60 -37.82
N LEU A 452 -30.44 -17.81 -38.59
CA LEU A 452 -30.35 -16.35 -38.56
C LEU A 452 -30.71 -15.78 -37.17
N TYR A 453 -31.69 -16.38 -36.48
CA TYR A 453 -32.04 -16.00 -35.12
C TYR A 453 -30.86 -16.23 -34.16
N THR A 454 -30.23 -17.41 -34.20
CA THR A 454 -29.09 -17.72 -33.33
C THR A 454 -27.91 -16.77 -33.54
N GLN A 455 -27.66 -16.33 -34.77
CA GLN A 455 -26.60 -15.36 -35.07
C GLN A 455 -26.83 -13.99 -34.43
N ILE A 456 -28.08 -13.52 -34.33
CA ILE A 456 -28.37 -12.25 -33.65
C ILE A 456 -28.52 -12.41 -32.14
N ASP A 457 -28.97 -13.57 -31.65
CA ASP A 457 -29.27 -13.81 -30.24
C ASP A 457 -28.02 -14.04 -29.39
N VAL A 458 -27.03 -14.79 -29.89
CA VAL A 458 -25.79 -15.09 -29.14
C VAL A 458 -25.05 -13.81 -28.71
N PRO A 459 -24.78 -12.83 -29.60
CA PRO A 459 -24.17 -11.56 -29.17
C PRO A 459 -25.03 -10.75 -28.21
N MET A 460 -26.36 -10.79 -28.34
CA MET A 460 -27.29 -10.08 -27.44
C MET A 460 -27.23 -10.65 -26.02
N GLN A 461 -27.17 -11.98 -25.88
CA GLN A 461 -27.02 -12.64 -24.58
C GLN A 461 -25.69 -12.27 -23.92
N GLN A 462 -24.58 -12.30 -24.68
CA GLN A 462 -23.26 -11.91 -24.18
C GLN A 462 -23.22 -10.46 -23.69
N LEU A 463 -23.81 -9.53 -24.45
CA LEU A 463 -23.94 -8.11 -24.07
C LEU A 463 -24.76 -7.92 -22.79
N LYS A 464 -25.83 -8.72 -22.62
CA LYS A 464 -26.68 -8.67 -21.43
C LYS A 464 -25.96 -9.17 -20.18
N GLU A 465 -25.15 -10.22 -20.30
CA GLU A 465 -24.39 -10.81 -19.19
C GLU A 465 -23.24 -9.92 -18.72
N HIS A 466 -22.45 -9.36 -19.66
CA HIS A 466 -21.19 -8.68 -19.32
C HIS A 466 -21.30 -7.15 -19.26
N SER A 467 -22.36 -6.57 -19.82
CA SER A 467 -22.43 -5.12 -20.03
C SER A 467 -23.89 -4.59 -20.09
N SER A 468 -24.69 -4.91 -19.08
CA SER A 468 -26.11 -4.48 -19.02
C SER A 468 -26.28 -2.95 -19.03
N GLU A 469 -25.33 -2.21 -18.45
CA GLU A 469 -25.34 -0.74 -18.43
C GLU A 469 -25.27 -0.12 -19.81
N ILE A 470 -24.51 -0.73 -20.72
CA ILE A 470 -24.33 -0.24 -22.10
C ILE A 470 -25.62 -0.40 -22.91
N LEU A 471 -26.46 -1.39 -22.59
CA LEU A 471 -27.77 -1.56 -23.21
C LEU A 471 -28.80 -0.50 -22.77
N LEU A 472 -28.57 0.20 -21.65
CA LEU A 472 -29.43 1.29 -21.18
C LEU A 472 -29.16 2.62 -21.91
N THR A 473 -28.03 2.72 -22.61
CA THR A 473 -27.69 3.90 -23.43
C THR A 473 -28.70 4.09 -24.58
N PRO A 474 -28.88 5.32 -25.10
CA PRO A 474 -29.81 5.54 -26.21
C PRO A 474 -29.42 4.73 -27.47
N GLU A 475 -28.14 4.48 -27.69
CA GLU A 475 -27.61 3.63 -28.74
C GLU A 475 -27.93 2.15 -28.48
N GLY A 476 -27.69 1.66 -27.25
CA GLY A 476 -28.05 0.31 -26.83
C GLY A 476 -29.55 0.03 -26.99
N GLN A 477 -30.41 0.99 -26.62
CA GLN A 477 -31.87 0.89 -26.79
C GLN A 477 -32.29 0.90 -28.27
N LYS A 478 -31.52 1.52 -29.18
CA LYS A 478 -31.76 1.38 -30.62
C LYS A 478 -31.43 -0.05 -31.07
N CYS A 479 -30.29 -0.60 -30.64
CA CYS A 479 -29.91 -1.99 -30.93
C CYS A 479 -30.95 -2.99 -30.43
N VAL A 480 -31.44 -2.85 -29.19
CA VAL A 480 -32.46 -3.74 -28.61
C VAL A 480 -33.77 -3.69 -29.40
N ARG A 481 -34.23 -2.49 -29.78
CA ARG A 481 -35.46 -2.34 -30.60
C ARG A 481 -35.30 -3.01 -31.97
N GLN A 482 -34.13 -2.87 -32.58
CA GLN A 482 -33.85 -3.49 -33.86
C GLN A 482 -33.76 -5.02 -33.76
N PHE A 483 -33.07 -5.53 -32.74
CA PHE A 483 -33.03 -6.95 -32.41
C PHE A 483 -34.44 -7.53 -32.27
N ASN A 484 -35.28 -6.93 -31.43
CA ASN A 484 -36.65 -7.39 -31.21
C ASN A 484 -37.48 -7.43 -32.51
N ARG A 485 -37.29 -6.45 -33.40
CA ARG A 485 -37.99 -6.40 -34.69
C ARG A 485 -37.57 -7.54 -35.61
N ILE A 486 -36.26 -7.82 -35.72
CA ILE A 486 -35.74 -8.90 -36.58
C ILE A 486 -36.10 -10.25 -35.96
N ALA A 487 -35.93 -10.40 -34.66
CA ALA A 487 -36.29 -11.59 -33.89
C ALA A 487 -37.79 -11.94 -34.07
N SER A 488 -38.70 -10.96 -33.94
CA SER A 488 -40.13 -11.17 -34.18
C SER A 488 -40.39 -11.68 -35.60
N ALA A 489 -39.80 -11.05 -36.61
CA ALA A 489 -39.99 -11.45 -38.01
C ALA A 489 -39.49 -12.88 -38.30
N LEU A 490 -38.37 -13.28 -37.68
CA LEU A 490 -37.82 -14.64 -37.84
C LEU A 490 -38.69 -15.69 -37.13
N VAL A 491 -39.21 -15.38 -35.95
CA VAL A 491 -40.14 -16.27 -35.22
C VAL A 491 -41.48 -16.37 -35.93
N GLU A 492 -42.02 -15.25 -36.43
CA GLU A 492 -43.23 -15.23 -37.26
C GLU A 492 -43.08 -16.10 -38.51
N PHE A 493 -41.92 -16.04 -39.16
CA PHE A 493 -41.59 -16.91 -40.30
C PHE A 493 -41.63 -18.39 -39.92
N GLU A 494 -40.99 -18.77 -38.80
CA GLU A 494 -41.03 -20.14 -38.29
C GLU A 494 -42.48 -20.61 -38.03
N VAL A 495 -43.27 -19.81 -37.32
CA VAL A 495 -44.66 -20.14 -36.96
C VAL A 495 -45.52 -20.27 -38.22
N LEU A 496 -45.36 -19.39 -39.20
CA LEU A 496 -46.13 -19.41 -40.44
C LEU A 496 -45.88 -20.71 -41.23
N TYR A 497 -44.62 -21.09 -41.43
CA TYR A 497 -44.29 -22.30 -42.18
C TYR A 497 -44.64 -23.58 -41.41
N HIS A 498 -44.48 -23.59 -40.09
CA HIS A 498 -44.92 -24.70 -39.24
C HIS A 498 -46.44 -24.89 -39.29
N HIS A 499 -47.20 -23.80 -39.18
CA HIS A 499 -48.66 -23.86 -39.27
C HIS A 499 -49.14 -24.26 -40.66
N HIS A 500 -48.54 -23.72 -41.72
CA HIS A 500 -48.81 -24.12 -43.09
C HIS A 500 -48.63 -25.62 -43.28
N TRP A 501 -47.50 -26.17 -42.82
CA TRP A 501 -47.23 -27.60 -42.87
C TRP A 501 -48.26 -28.42 -42.12
N CYS A 502 -48.64 -28.01 -40.90
CA CYS A 502 -49.64 -28.72 -40.11
C CYS A 502 -50.97 -28.84 -40.87
N ASN A 503 -51.42 -27.75 -41.49
CA ASN A 503 -52.64 -27.74 -42.30
C ASN A 503 -52.51 -28.60 -43.56
N SER A 504 -51.36 -28.55 -44.25
CA SER A 504 -51.09 -29.37 -45.44
C SER A 504 -51.12 -30.87 -45.12
N VAL A 505 -50.52 -31.28 -44.01
CA VAL A 505 -50.54 -32.69 -43.55
C VAL A 505 -51.96 -33.15 -43.22
N GLU A 506 -52.78 -32.31 -42.59
CA GLU A 506 -54.19 -32.63 -42.31
C GLU A 506 -55.02 -32.77 -43.58
N GLN A 507 -54.80 -31.90 -44.58
CA GLN A 507 -55.43 -32.02 -45.90
C GLN A 507 -54.99 -33.30 -46.62
N LEU A 508 -53.69 -33.62 -46.62
CA LEU A 508 -53.18 -34.88 -47.17
C LEU A 508 -53.80 -36.09 -46.49
N HIS A 509 -53.99 -36.05 -45.17
CA HIS A 509 -54.67 -37.11 -44.43
C HIS A 509 -56.14 -37.29 -44.87
N THR A 510 -56.85 -36.22 -45.25
CA THR A 510 -58.18 -36.37 -45.86
C THR A 510 -58.10 -36.98 -47.27
N GLY A 511 -57.06 -36.67 -48.05
CA GLY A 511 -56.79 -37.26 -49.36
C GLY A 511 -56.51 -38.77 -49.33
N LEU A 512 -55.94 -39.29 -48.24
CA LEU A 512 -55.73 -40.73 -48.02
C LEU A 512 -57.03 -41.56 -47.95
N SER A 513 -58.20 -40.91 -47.81
CA SER A 513 -59.50 -41.57 -47.89
C SER A 513 -60.00 -41.79 -49.32
N SER A 514 -59.25 -41.33 -50.33
CA SER A 514 -59.56 -41.55 -51.75
C SER A 514 -59.28 -42.99 -52.19
N SER A 515 -59.89 -43.41 -53.30
CA SER A 515 -59.69 -44.76 -53.85
C SER A 515 -58.25 -44.95 -54.33
N LEU A 516 -57.60 -46.02 -53.87
CA LEU A 516 -56.20 -46.37 -54.20
C LEU A 516 -55.96 -46.72 -55.68
N LEU A 517 -57.02 -47.05 -56.43
CA LEU A 517 -56.95 -47.36 -57.86
C LEU A 517 -57.88 -46.44 -58.63
N THR A 518 -57.32 -45.68 -59.57
CA THR A 518 -58.06 -44.77 -60.45
C THR A 518 -57.79 -45.11 -61.92
N ARG A 519 -58.78 -44.86 -62.78
CA ARG A 519 -58.65 -45.03 -64.24
C ARG A 519 -58.07 -43.75 -64.84
N ASP A 520 -57.17 -43.90 -65.81
CA ASP A 520 -56.55 -42.80 -66.54
C ASP A 520 -57.62 -41.98 -67.30
N PRO A 521 -57.66 -40.63 -67.17
CA PRO A 521 -58.61 -39.77 -67.89
C PRO A 521 -58.52 -39.89 -69.42
N ASP A 522 -57.33 -40.16 -69.97
CA ASP A 522 -57.08 -40.16 -71.41
C ASP A 522 -57.10 -41.57 -72.04
N CYS A 523 -56.92 -42.63 -71.23
CA CYS A 523 -56.92 -44.03 -71.66
C CYS A 523 -57.80 -44.90 -70.75
N SER A 524 -59.06 -45.14 -71.15
CA SER A 524 -60.05 -45.91 -70.37
C SER A 524 -59.70 -47.39 -70.05
N SER A 525 -58.51 -47.87 -70.45
CA SER A 525 -58.06 -49.27 -70.31
C SER A 525 -56.95 -49.49 -69.27
N THR A 526 -56.38 -48.44 -68.66
CA THR A 526 -55.25 -48.56 -67.71
C THR A 526 -55.62 -48.08 -66.31
N LEU A 527 -55.32 -48.90 -65.30
CA LEU A 527 -55.45 -48.56 -63.88
C LEU A 527 -54.08 -48.14 -63.34
N PHE A 528 -54.01 -47.06 -62.59
CA PHE A 528 -52.80 -46.65 -61.86
C PHE A 528 -53.06 -46.57 -60.36
N VAL A 529 -51.99 -46.72 -59.57
CA VAL A 529 -52.03 -46.59 -58.12
C VAL A 529 -52.06 -45.10 -57.77
N ASN A 530 -53.14 -44.66 -57.17
CA ASN A 530 -53.35 -43.30 -56.70
C ASN A 530 -52.59 -43.06 -55.39
N PHE A 531 -51.27 -43.13 -55.43
CA PHE A 531 -50.41 -42.84 -54.29
C PHE A 531 -49.76 -41.47 -54.46
N ASP A 532 -50.15 -40.54 -53.60
CA ASP A 532 -49.61 -39.19 -53.57
C ASP A 532 -48.18 -39.21 -52.99
N MET A 533 -47.18 -38.79 -53.78
CA MET A 533 -45.79 -38.63 -53.33
C MET A 533 -45.68 -37.70 -52.12
N GLY A 534 -46.62 -36.77 -51.96
CA GLY A 534 -46.73 -35.87 -50.82
C GLY A 534 -46.84 -36.59 -49.47
N VAL A 535 -47.26 -37.87 -49.45
CA VAL A 535 -47.29 -38.71 -48.23
C VAL A 535 -45.88 -39.07 -47.78
N LEU A 536 -44.99 -39.47 -48.69
CA LEU A 536 -43.59 -39.78 -48.36
C LEU A 536 -42.81 -38.52 -48.00
N GLU A 537 -43.08 -37.40 -48.68
CA GLU A 537 -42.52 -36.09 -48.35
C GLU A 537 -42.95 -35.63 -46.95
N SER A 538 -44.24 -35.78 -46.60
CA SER A 538 -44.77 -35.45 -45.28
C SER A 538 -44.17 -36.31 -44.16
N ILE A 539 -43.91 -37.60 -44.41
CA ILE A 539 -43.20 -38.49 -43.46
C ILE A 539 -41.77 -37.99 -43.22
N CYS A 540 -41.05 -37.69 -44.29
CA CYS A 540 -39.69 -37.12 -44.19
C CYS A 540 -39.71 -35.76 -43.47
N GLU A 541 -40.64 -34.87 -43.79
CA GLU A 541 -40.80 -33.57 -43.14
C GLU A 541 -41.15 -33.69 -41.66
N ALA A 542 -42.05 -34.60 -41.30
CA ALA A 542 -42.42 -34.85 -39.93
C ALA A 542 -41.21 -35.28 -39.10
N ARG A 543 -40.32 -36.13 -39.63
CA ARG A 543 -39.06 -36.51 -38.94
C ARG A 543 -38.16 -35.30 -38.66
N TYR A 544 -37.96 -34.44 -39.65
CA TYR A 544 -37.13 -33.25 -39.48
C TYR A 544 -37.75 -32.24 -38.52
N ILE A 545 -39.06 -32.00 -38.59
CA ILE A 545 -39.78 -31.09 -37.68
C ILE A 545 -39.76 -31.63 -36.24
N GLN A 546 -39.86 -32.96 -36.06
CA GLN A 546 -39.70 -33.59 -34.75
C GLN A 546 -38.29 -33.38 -34.19
N ALA A 547 -37.27 -33.55 -35.03
CA ALA A 547 -35.88 -33.34 -34.66
C ALA A 547 -35.57 -31.87 -34.32
N LEU A 548 -36.30 -30.93 -34.92
CA LEU A 548 -36.28 -29.52 -34.56
C LEU A 548 -37.04 -29.22 -33.25
N GLY A 549 -37.64 -30.21 -32.60
CA GLY A 549 -38.35 -30.04 -31.32
C GLY A 549 -39.71 -29.35 -31.44
N LEU A 550 -40.29 -29.32 -32.64
CA LEU A 550 -41.62 -28.75 -32.88
C LEU A 550 -42.71 -29.81 -32.73
N THR A 551 -43.92 -29.38 -32.35
CA THR A 551 -45.08 -30.27 -32.23
C THR A 551 -45.59 -30.69 -33.60
N ILE A 552 -46.00 -31.95 -33.72
CA ILE A 552 -46.47 -32.55 -34.97
C ILE A 552 -47.96 -32.90 -34.85
N PRO A 553 -48.79 -32.69 -35.89
CA PRO A 553 -50.18 -33.13 -35.88
C PRO A 553 -50.31 -34.65 -35.76
N ARG A 554 -51.37 -35.14 -35.10
CA ARG A 554 -51.66 -36.57 -34.95
C ARG A 554 -51.70 -37.33 -36.29
N ALA A 555 -52.09 -36.64 -37.37
CA ALA A 555 -52.07 -37.20 -38.72
C ALA A 555 -50.66 -37.58 -39.17
N ALA A 556 -49.67 -36.70 -38.98
CA ALA A 556 -48.28 -36.98 -39.29
C ALA A 556 -47.66 -38.01 -38.33
N GLU A 557 -48.03 -38.02 -37.04
CA GLU A 557 -47.58 -39.05 -36.10
C GLU A 557 -47.98 -40.46 -36.54
N ARG A 558 -49.22 -40.63 -37.02
CA ARG A 558 -49.70 -41.92 -37.55
C ARG A 558 -48.95 -42.33 -38.81
N LEU A 559 -48.70 -41.38 -39.72
CA LEU A 559 -47.94 -41.62 -40.94
C LEU A 559 -46.50 -42.03 -40.65
N LEU A 560 -45.87 -41.41 -39.63
CA LEU A 560 -44.55 -41.80 -39.14
C LEU A 560 -44.53 -43.24 -38.59
N MET A 561 -45.54 -43.62 -37.79
CA MET A 561 -45.63 -44.99 -37.26
C MET A 561 -45.85 -46.04 -38.35
N GLN A 562 -46.51 -45.68 -39.45
CA GLN A 562 -46.82 -46.57 -40.57
C GLN A 562 -45.77 -46.50 -41.70
N GLU A 563 -44.68 -45.75 -41.54
CA GLU A 563 -43.66 -45.50 -42.57
C GLU A 563 -43.15 -46.81 -43.22
N HIS A 564 -42.85 -47.82 -42.41
CA HIS A 564 -42.31 -49.10 -42.89
C HIS A 564 -43.33 -49.87 -43.74
N GLU A 565 -44.60 -49.90 -43.32
CA GLU A 565 -45.67 -50.58 -44.06
C GLU A 565 -46.00 -49.85 -45.36
N ILE A 566 -46.01 -48.52 -45.35
CA ILE A 566 -46.29 -47.69 -46.53
C ILE A 566 -45.19 -47.86 -47.57
N LYS A 567 -43.91 -47.84 -47.16
CA LYS A 567 -42.78 -48.03 -48.07
C LYS A 567 -42.75 -49.43 -48.67
N GLN A 568 -43.07 -50.47 -47.90
CA GLN A 568 -43.15 -51.85 -48.39
C GLN A 568 -44.30 -52.11 -49.35
N ARG A 569 -45.41 -51.38 -49.24
CA ARG A 569 -46.58 -51.51 -50.13
C ARG A 569 -46.46 -50.69 -51.42
N TYR A 570 -45.56 -49.70 -51.43
CA TYR A 570 -45.31 -48.83 -52.56
C TYR A 570 -44.12 -49.28 -53.43
N SER A 571 -43.11 -49.94 -52.84
CA SER A 571 -41.99 -50.57 -53.59
C SER A 571 -42.43 -51.85 -54.28
#